data_AF-A0A524A2T8-F1
#
_entry.id   AF-A0A524A2T8-F1
#
_cell.length_a   1.000
_cell.length_b   1.000
_cell.length_c   1.000
_cell.angle_alpha   90.00
_cell.angle_beta   90.00
_cell.angle_gamma   90.00
#
_symmetry.space_group_name_H-M   'P 1'
#
loop_
_entity.id
_entity.type
_entity.pdbx_description
1 polymer ?
#
loop_
_entity_poly.entity_id
_entity_poly.type
_entity_poly.pdbx_seq_one_letter_code
_entity_poly.pdbx_strand_id
1 'polypeptide(L)'
;MTAEPKERDNMAEVKAVKDKYQAELLRKANVVGVAIGYREKAGQMTDQVALTVMVKKKVPLSQLDAKDVIPPEIEGVMVDVREVGEIRALS
;
A
#
# COMPACT_ATOMS: atom_id res chain seq x y z
N MET A 1 -1.72 -9.55 29.81
CA MET A 1 -1.00 -8.77 28.78
C MET A 1 -2.06 -8.26 27.83
N THR A 2 -2.36 -6.99 27.96
CA THR A 2 -3.58 -6.33 27.48
C THR A 2 -3.38 -5.97 26.01
N ALA A 3 -4.12 -6.59 25.09
CA ALA A 3 -4.24 -6.05 23.74
C ALA A 3 -5.04 -4.74 23.86
N GLU A 4 -4.37 -3.61 23.61
CA GLU A 4 -4.93 -2.27 23.71
C GLU A 4 -5.92 -2.03 22.55
N PRO A 5 -7.13 -1.48 22.79
CA PRO A 5 -8.20 -1.36 21.79
C PRO A 5 -7.99 -0.26 20.72
N LYS A 6 -6.76 0.00 20.27
CA LYS A 6 -6.42 1.07 19.32
C LYS A 6 -6.70 0.74 17.84
N GLU A 7 -7.14 -0.47 17.55
CA GLU A 7 -7.00 -1.08 16.22
C GLU A 7 -8.21 -0.88 15.28
N ARG A 8 -9.40 -0.61 15.83
CA ARG A 8 -10.63 -0.47 15.02
C ARG A 8 -10.73 0.87 14.27
N ASP A 9 -10.05 1.90 14.76
CA ASP A 9 -10.11 3.26 14.21
C ASP A 9 -9.25 3.40 12.94
N ASN A 10 -8.08 2.74 12.92
CA ASN A 10 -7.09 2.87 11.85
C ASN A 10 -7.55 2.26 10.51
N MET A 11 -8.38 1.20 10.52
CA MET A 11 -8.80 0.52 9.29
C MET A 11 -9.82 1.34 8.49
N ALA A 12 -10.70 2.09 9.18
CA ALA A 12 -11.67 2.97 8.53
C ALA A 12 -10.99 4.17 7.87
N GLU A 13 -10.00 4.75 8.56
CA GLU A 13 -9.17 5.83 8.03
C GLU A 13 -8.37 5.38 6.80
N VAL A 14 -7.64 4.26 6.91
CA VAL A 14 -6.89 3.69 5.77
C VAL A 14 -7.82 3.35 4.61
N LYS A 15 -9.06 2.91 4.88
CA LYS A 15 -10.06 2.66 3.83
C LYS A 15 -10.52 3.95 3.15
N ALA A 16 -10.72 5.03 3.89
CA ALA A 16 -11.09 6.32 3.32
C ALA A 16 -9.95 6.88 2.44
N VAL A 17 -8.71 6.83 2.94
CA VAL A 17 -7.52 7.22 2.17
C VAL A 17 -7.36 6.34 0.94
N LYS A 18 -7.52 5.01 1.08
CA LYS A 18 -7.52 4.10 -0.06
C LYS A 18 -8.55 4.53 -1.09
N ASP A 19 -9.81 4.70 -0.73
CA ASP A 19 -10.88 5.02 -1.68
C ASP A 19 -10.61 6.33 -2.44
N LYS A 20 -10.13 7.34 -1.71
CA LYS A 20 -9.76 8.65 -2.25
C LYS A 20 -8.58 8.60 -3.23
N TYR A 21 -7.53 7.84 -2.91
CA TYR A 21 -6.29 7.80 -3.72
C TYR A 21 -6.19 6.59 -4.65
N GLN A 22 -7.04 5.57 -4.52
CA GLN A 22 -6.97 4.33 -5.30
C GLN A 22 -6.99 4.62 -6.80
N ALA A 23 -7.86 5.52 -7.26
CA ALA A 23 -7.96 5.85 -8.67
C ALA A 23 -6.69 6.54 -9.20
N GLU A 24 -6.06 7.42 -8.42
CA GLU A 24 -4.79 8.05 -8.78
C GLU A 24 -3.63 7.05 -8.74
N LEU A 25 -3.56 6.22 -7.70
CA LEU A 25 -2.51 5.21 -7.57
C LEU A 25 -2.57 4.19 -8.71
N LEU A 26 -3.77 3.72 -9.09
CA LEU A 26 -3.95 2.82 -10.24
C LEU A 26 -3.60 3.47 -11.58
N ARG A 27 -3.51 4.80 -11.66
CA ARG A 27 -3.08 5.53 -12.86
C ARG A 27 -1.56 5.67 -12.94
N LYS A 28 -0.81 5.45 -11.85
CA LYS A 28 0.65 5.52 -11.84
C LYS A 28 1.25 4.36 -12.63
N ALA A 29 2.40 4.63 -13.24
CA ALA A 29 3.17 3.62 -13.95
C ALA A 29 3.52 2.45 -13.03
N ASN A 30 3.32 1.23 -13.52
CA ASN A 30 3.62 -0.04 -12.85
C ASN A 30 2.67 -0.45 -11.74
N VAL A 31 1.67 0.34 -11.34
CA VAL A 31 0.70 -0.08 -10.32
C VAL A 31 -0.31 -1.06 -10.91
N VAL A 32 -0.47 -2.21 -10.27
CA VAL A 32 -1.41 -3.27 -10.69
C VAL A 32 -2.55 -3.47 -9.71
N GLY A 33 -2.43 -2.97 -8.48
CA GLY A 33 -3.48 -3.09 -7.47
C GLY A 33 -3.20 -2.27 -6.21
N VAL A 34 -4.27 -1.97 -5.46
CA VAL A 34 -4.19 -1.30 -4.15
C VAL A 34 -5.04 -2.09 -3.15
N ALA A 35 -4.43 -2.47 -2.04
CA ALA A 35 -5.03 -3.22 -0.96
C ALA A 35 -4.80 -2.53 0.39
N ILE A 36 -5.56 -2.96 1.40
CA ILE A 36 -5.33 -2.59 2.80
C ILE A 36 -4.79 -3.84 3.46
N GLY A 37 -3.62 -3.75 4.07
CA GLY A 37 -2.94 -4.87 4.68
C GLY A 37 -2.30 -4.48 5.99
N TYR A 38 -2.04 -5.48 6.82
CA TYR A 38 -1.16 -5.31 7.97
C TYR A 38 0.27 -5.26 7.46
N ARG A 39 1.04 -4.28 7.95
CA ARG A 39 2.45 -4.16 7.61
C ARG A 39 3.20 -5.36 8.16
N GLU A 40 4.09 -5.93 7.37
CA GLU A 40 5.04 -6.94 7.84
C GLU A 40 6.38 -6.25 8.11
N LYS A 41 6.96 -6.44 9.29
CA LYS A 41 8.28 -5.91 9.64
C LYS A 41 9.15 -7.08 10.12
N ALA A 42 10.26 -7.33 9.43
CA ALA A 42 11.21 -8.40 9.75
C ALA A 42 10.57 -9.81 9.83
N GLY A 43 9.60 -10.10 8.96
CA GLY A 43 8.92 -11.41 8.94
C GLY A 43 7.84 -11.59 10.01
N GLN A 44 7.52 -10.55 10.78
CA GLN A 44 6.40 -10.55 11.71
C GLN A 44 5.29 -9.63 11.18
N MET A 45 4.07 -10.15 11.11
CA MET A 45 2.89 -9.32 10.89
C MET A 45 2.79 -8.37 12.08
N THR A 46 2.72 -7.07 11.78
CA THR A 46 2.54 -6.03 12.79
C THR A 46 1.08 -5.61 12.82
N ASP A 47 0.61 -5.15 13.96
CA ASP A 47 -0.75 -4.62 14.13
C ASP A 47 -0.96 -3.24 13.47
N GLN A 48 0.00 -2.78 12.66
CA GLN A 48 -0.10 -1.52 11.93
C GLN A 48 -0.78 -1.74 10.57
N VAL A 49 -1.98 -1.20 10.41
CA VAL A 49 -2.68 -1.18 9.13
C VAL A 49 -2.02 -0.16 8.20
N ALA A 50 -1.68 -0.60 6.99
CA ALA A 50 -1.04 0.20 5.96
C ALA A 50 -1.72 0.00 4.60
N LEU A 51 -1.55 0.98 3.71
CA LEU A 51 -1.97 0.87 2.33
C LEU A 51 -0.94 0.06 1.54
N THR A 52 -1.29 -1.14 1.10
CA THR A 52 -0.39 -1.97 0.26
C THR A 52 -0.63 -1.68 -1.21
N VAL A 53 0.35 -1.10 -1.88
CA VAL A 53 0.33 -0.87 -3.33
C VAL A 53 1.13 -1.97 -4.02
N MET A 54 0.45 -2.71 -4.89
CA MET A 54 1.05 -3.78 -5.68
C MET A 54 1.53 -3.21 -7.00
N VAL A 55 2.81 -3.42 -7.29
CA VAL A 55 3.42 -3.00 -8.56
C VAL A 55 3.94 -4.19 -9.35
N LYS A 56 3.90 -4.09 -10.68
CA LYS A 56 4.45 -5.10 -11.59
C LYS A 56 5.96 -5.25 -11.40
N LYS A 57 6.67 -4.13 -11.23
CA LYS A 57 8.12 -4.08 -11.05
C LYS A 57 8.51 -2.85 -10.22
N LYS A 58 9.40 -3.02 -9.24
CA LYS A 58 10.09 -1.94 -8.53
C LYS A 58 11.15 -1.37 -9.45
N VAL A 59 10.93 -0.12 -9.84
CA VAL A 59 11.91 0.69 -10.58
C VAL A 59 12.59 1.66 -9.61
N PRO A 60 13.90 1.94 -9.79
CA PRO A 60 14.59 2.97 -9.03
C PRO A 60 13.91 4.32 -9.18
N LEU A 61 13.92 5.14 -8.11
CA LEU A 61 13.35 6.50 -8.15
C LEU A 61 13.94 7.36 -9.27
N SER A 62 15.22 7.16 -9.61
CA SER A 62 15.89 7.87 -10.72
C SER A 62 15.33 7.53 -12.10
N GLN A 63 14.59 6.43 -12.23
CA GLN A 63 13.95 5.99 -13.47
C GLN A 63 12.42 6.19 -13.46
N LEU A 64 11.88 6.75 -12.38
CA LEU A 64 10.46 7.09 -12.25
C LEU A 64 10.27 8.59 -12.44
N ASP A 65 9.25 8.97 -13.19
CA ASP A 65 8.77 10.35 -13.17
C ASP A 65 8.31 10.70 -11.75
N ALA A 66 8.52 11.97 -11.35
CA ALA A 66 8.10 12.44 -10.03
C ALA A 66 6.60 12.21 -9.74
N LYS A 67 5.76 12.18 -10.78
CA LYS A 67 4.32 11.87 -10.71
C LYS A 67 4.03 10.40 -10.46
N ASP A 68 4.93 9.49 -10.81
CA ASP A 68 4.79 8.03 -10.67
C ASP A 68 5.43 7.52 -9.37
N VAL A 69 6.23 8.35 -8.71
CA VAL A 69 6.71 8.07 -7.36
C VAL A 69 5.51 7.96 -6.41
N ILE A 70 5.46 6.86 -5.67
CA ILE A 70 4.47 6.62 -4.62
C ILE A 70 5.11 7.09 -3.30
N PRO A 71 4.50 8.06 -2.60
CA PRO A 71 5.03 8.48 -1.31
C PRO A 71 4.89 7.33 -0.29
N PRO A 72 5.81 7.21 0.67
CA PRO A 72 5.76 6.19 1.71
C PRO A 72 4.66 6.43 2.75
N GLU A 73 4.00 7.59 2.71
CA GLU A 73 2.90 7.98 3.59
C GLU A 73 1.91 8.89 2.84
N ILE A 74 0.61 8.70 3.03
CA ILE A 74 -0.47 9.50 2.45
C ILE A 74 -1.46 9.83 3.57
N GLU A 75 -1.66 11.12 3.87
CA GLU A 75 -2.56 11.57 4.94
C GLU A 75 -2.31 10.88 6.29
N GLY A 76 -1.05 10.61 6.64
CA GLY A 76 -0.68 9.88 7.87
C GLY A 76 -0.78 8.34 7.77
N VAL A 77 -1.30 7.81 6.67
CA VAL A 77 -1.36 6.38 6.39
C VAL A 77 -0.08 5.93 5.71
N MET A 78 0.64 5.00 6.33
CA MET A 78 1.82 4.38 5.71
C MET A 78 1.45 3.60 4.45
N VAL A 79 2.27 3.76 3.43
CA VAL A 79 2.15 3.06 2.15
C VAL A 79 3.27 2.05 2.00
N ASP A 80 2.91 0.79 1.81
CA ASP A 80 3.85 -0.30 1.53
C ASP A 80 3.80 -0.67 0.05
N VAL A 81 4.94 -0.59 -0.63
CA VAL A 81 5.03 -0.94 -2.06
C VAL A 81 5.57 -2.35 -2.22
N ARG A 82 4.73 -3.25 -2.72
CA ARG A 82 5.06 -4.67 -2.92
C ARG A 82 5.15 -5.00 -4.40
N GLU A 83 6.29 -5.55 -4.81
CA GLU A 83 6.44 -6.09 -6.16
C GLU A 83 5.74 -7.45 -6.21
N VAL A 84 4.81 -7.62 -7.14
CA VAL A 84 4.06 -8.88 -7.32
C VAL A 84 4.28 -9.52 -8.69
N GLY A 85 4.98 -8.84 -9.61
CA GLY A 85 5.18 -9.33 -10.97
C GLY A 85 3.91 -9.25 -11.83
N GLU A 86 3.80 -10.14 -12.83
CA GLU A 86 2.56 -10.26 -13.63
C GLU A 86 1.49 -11.02 -12.86
N ILE A 87 0.43 -10.33 -12.49
CA ILE A 87 -0.80 -10.98 -12.03
C ILE A 87 -1.47 -11.61 -13.26
N ARG A 88 -1.56 -12.95 -13.28
CA ARG A 88 -2.30 -13.71 -14.30
C ARG A 88 -3.48 -14.41 -13.63
N ALA A 89 -4.68 -14.23 -14.18
CA ALA A 89 -5.79 -15.11 -13.86
C ALA A 89 -5.48 -16.49 -14.48
N LEU A 90 -5.42 -17.53 -13.66
CA LEU A 90 -5.43 -18.91 -14.13
C LEU A 90 -6.88 -19.25 -14.44
N SER A 91 -7.22 -19.31 -15.73
CA SER A 91 -8.49 -19.86 -16.21
C SER A 91 -8.48 -21.37 -16.21
#